data_AF-A0A858QVZ4-F1
#
_entry.id   AF-A0A858QVZ4-F1
#
_cell.length_a   1.000
_cell.length_b   1.000
_cell.length_c   1.000
_cell.angle_alpha   90.00
_cell.angle_beta   90.00
_cell.angle_gamma   90.00
#
_symmetry.space_group_name_H-M   'P 1'
#
loop_
_entity.id
_entity.type
_entity.pdbx_description
1 polymer ?
#
loop_
_entity_poly.entity_id
_entity_poly.type
_entity_poly.pdbx_seq_one_letter_code
_entity_poly.pdbx_strand_id
1 'polypeptide(L)'
;MLSKLFKSPATQLISIIEKDRLTDLKGVTGKLSSSDIESCNALQKATELARVSILEQLLKLYPESAKKSAEELVAIALNNNESLTLLTTLFKGGVPANTEVNGMPAILHTLHLNNDQLMLHLNRFNQFGISLSEHPELLSDALQKGNRALIKLLIDSGVEPLPNQLAELDVALRDYTERLLSDKKLRDSWL
;
A
#
# COMPACT_ATOMS: atom_id res chain seq x y z
N MET A 1 7.63 -1.68 -47.09
CA MET A 1 6.61 -0.91 -46.34
C MET A 1 5.63 -1.83 -45.55
N LEU A 2 6.07 -2.98 -45.04
CA LEU A 2 5.20 -3.92 -44.27
C LEU A 2 5.32 -3.76 -42.74
N SER A 3 6.30 -3.01 -42.24
CA SER A 3 6.54 -2.80 -40.80
C SER A 3 5.53 -1.87 -40.11
N LYS A 4 4.65 -1.21 -40.86
CA LYS A 4 3.57 -0.36 -40.32
C LYS A 4 2.25 -1.12 -40.04
N LEU A 5 2.14 -2.39 -40.45
CA LEU A 5 0.91 -3.18 -40.30
C LEU A 5 0.84 -3.96 -38.98
N PHE A 6 1.98 -4.25 -38.34
CA PHE A 6 2.02 -4.97 -37.08
C PHE A 6 2.40 -4.01 -35.95
N LYS A 7 1.47 -3.77 -35.01
CA LYS A 7 1.75 -3.05 -33.77
C LYS A 7 2.89 -3.76 -33.04
N SER A 8 3.85 -3.01 -32.51
CA SER A 8 4.93 -3.59 -31.71
C SER A 8 4.35 -4.35 -30.50
N PRO A 9 5.04 -5.38 -29.97
CA PRO A 9 4.58 -6.09 -28.78
C PRO A 9 4.28 -5.16 -27.60
N ALA A 10 5.08 -4.10 -27.41
CA ALA A 10 4.82 -3.08 -26.38
C ALA A 10 3.49 -2.34 -26.62
N THR A 11 3.22 -1.88 -27.84
CA THR A 11 1.93 -1.23 -28.18
C THR A 11 0.75 -2.19 -28.03
N GLN A 12 0.95 -3.48 -28.33
CA GLN A 12 -0.09 -4.50 -28.13
C GLN A 12 -0.37 -4.71 -26.64
N LEU A 13 0.68 -4.76 -25.80
CA LEU A 13 0.54 -4.92 -24.35
C LEU A 13 -0.26 -3.77 -23.73
N ILE A 14 0.08 -2.52 -24.07
CA ILE A 14 -0.68 -1.35 -23.57
C ILE A 14 -2.15 -1.43 -23.99
N SER A 15 -2.42 -1.79 -25.25
CA SER A 15 -3.79 -1.97 -25.72
C SER A 15 -4.52 -3.16 -25.07
N ILE A 16 -3.80 -4.15 -24.54
CA ILE A 16 -4.38 -5.25 -23.75
C ILE A 16 -4.77 -4.73 -22.36
N ILE A 17 -3.89 -3.98 -21.71
CA ILE A 17 -4.14 -3.38 -20.39
C ILE A 17 -5.34 -2.42 -20.43
N GLU A 18 -5.34 -1.50 -21.39
CA GLU A 18 -6.43 -0.52 -21.54
C GLU A 18 -7.80 -1.16 -21.70
N LYS A 19 -7.85 -2.26 -22.48
CA LYS A 19 -9.08 -3.00 -22.81
C LYS A 19 -9.38 -4.16 -21.88
N ASP A 20 -8.59 -4.35 -20.83
CA ASP A 20 -8.71 -5.44 -19.86
C ASP A 20 -8.75 -6.86 -20.46
N ARG A 21 -7.93 -7.11 -21.48
CA ARG A 21 -7.95 -8.38 -22.22
C ARG A 21 -6.97 -9.40 -21.67
N LEU A 22 -7.23 -9.88 -20.44
CA LEU A 22 -6.35 -10.83 -19.74
C LEU A 22 -5.98 -12.07 -20.57
N THR A 23 -6.92 -12.59 -21.38
CA THR A 23 -6.71 -13.76 -22.23
C THR A 23 -5.62 -13.57 -23.28
N ASP A 24 -5.43 -12.33 -23.73
CA ASP A 24 -4.50 -11.99 -24.82
C ASP A 24 -3.08 -11.76 -24.28
N LEU A 25 -2.92 -11.62 -22.96
CA LEU A 25 -1.67 -11.21 -22.30
C LEU A 25 -0.52 -12.21 -22.55
N LYS A 26 -0.80 -13.51 -22.52
CA LYS A 26 0.23 -14.56 -22.69
C LYS A 26 0.87 -14.52 -24.07
N GLY A 27 0.11 -14.15 -25.12
CA GLY A 27 0.61 -14.12 -26.50
C GLY A 27 1.60 -12.97 -26.76
N VAL A 28 1.59 -11.95 -25.90
CA VAL A 28 2.44 -10.75 -26.03
C VAL A 28 3.59 -10.77 -25.04
N THR A 29 3.34 -11.16 -23.79
CA THR A 29 4.35 -11.16 -22.72
C THR A 29 5.53 -12.09 -23.00
N GLY A 30 5.33 -13.25 -23.64
CA GLY A 30 6.45 -14.13 -24.01
C GLY A 30 7.46 -13.53 -25.01
N LYS A 31 7.18 -12.35 -25.56
CA LYS A 31 8.02 -11.64 -26.54
C LYS A 31 8.66 -10.38 -25.98
N LEU A 32 8.42 -10.06 -24.71
CA LEU A 32 8.86 -8.83 -24.06
C LEU A 32 9.95 -9.15 -23.03
N SER A 33 10.97 -8.31 -22.99
CA SER A 33 11.98 -8.29 -21.94
C SER A 33 11.55 -7.38 -20.78
N SER A 34 12.22 -7.48 -19.63
CA SER A 34 12.03 -6.54 -18.51
C SER A 34 12.22 -5.07 -18.93
N SER A 35 13.20 -4.78 -19.79
CA SER A 35 13.42 -3.42 -20.31
C SER A 35 12.26 -2.94 -21.17
N ASP A 36 11.59 -3.83 -21.91
CA ASP A 36 10.43 -3.42 -22.70
C ASP A 36 9.25 -3.04 -21.79
N ILE A 37 9.02 -3.82 -20.72
CA ILE A 37 7.99 -3.57 -19.70
C ILE A 37 8.21 -2.23 -19.00
N GLU A 38 9.47 -1.93 -18.65
CA GLU A 38 9.88 -0.65 -18.06
C GLU A 38 9.67 0.49 -19.06
N SER A 39 10.15 0.35 -20.30
CA SER A 39 10.08 1.44 -21.29
C SER A 39 8.65 1.84 -21.69
N CYS A 40 7.69 0.92 -21.61
CA CYS A 40 6.29 1.19 -21.92
C CYS A 40 5.43 1.45 -20.69
N ASN A 41 6.02 1.47 -19.49
CA ASN A 41 5.33 1.71 -18.23
C ASN A 41 4.14 0.76 -17.99
N ALA A 42 4.24 -0.50 -18.43
CA ALA A 42 3.10 -1.43 -18.39
C ALA A 42 2.58 -1.68 -16.97
N LEU A 43 3.48 -1.79 -15.98
CA LEU A 43 3.10 -1.96 -14.57
C LEU A 43 2.36 -0.72 -14.05
N GLN A 44 2.88 0.49 -14.29
CA GLN A 44 2.23 1.74 -13.90
C GLN A 44 0.85 1.84 -14.53
N LYS A 45 0.74 1.56 -15.84
CA LYS A 45 -0.54 1.63 -16.55
C LYS A 45 -1.57 0.65 -16.02
N ALA A 46 -1.15 -0.57 -15.67
CA ALA A 46 -2.03 -1.57 -15.08
C ALA A 46 -2.51 -1.15 -13.67
N THR A 47 -1.63 -0.53 -12.88
CA THR A 47 -1.99 0.03 -11.55
C THR A 47 -2.92 1.23 -11.67
N GLU A 48 -2.62 2.19 -12.56
CA GLU A 48 -3.46 3.37 -12.82
C GLU A 48 -4.89 3.00 -13.18
N LEU A 49 -5.04 2.02 -14.08
CA LEU A 49 -6.34 1.56 -14.58
C LEU A 49 -7.00 0.49 -13.70
N ALA A 50 -6.44 0.20 -12.51
CA ALA A 50 -6.90 -0.82 -11.60
C ALA A 50 -7.11 -2.21 -12.24
N ARG A 51 -6.25 -2.59 -13.19
CA ARG A 51 -6.31 -3.90 -13.88
C ARG A 51 -5.67 -4.99 -13.04
N VAL A 52 -6.24 -5.29 -11.89
CA VAL A 52 -5.66 -6.14 -10.84
C VAL A 52 -5.17 -7.48 -11.39
N SER A 53 -6.00 -8.22 -12.14
CA SER A 53 -5.59 -9.53 -12.66
C SER A 53 -4.48 -9.46 -13.71
N ILE A 54 -4.41 -8.37 -14.49
CA ILE A 54 -3.30 -8.16 -15.43
C ILE A 54 -2.04 -7.77 -14.65
N LEU A 55 -2.16 -6.87 -13.66
CA LEU A 55 -1.08 -6.46 -12.78
C LEU A 55 -0.47 -7.67 -12.06
N GLU A 56 -1.28 -8.55 -11.48
CA GLU A 56 -0.81 -9.81 -10.84
C GLU A 56 0.05 -10.66 -11.78
N GLN A 57 -0.37 -10.83 -13.04
CA GLN A 57 0.41 -11.59 -14.02
C GLN A 57 1.71 -10.88 -14.40
N LEU A 58 1.68 -9.56 -14.57
CA LEU A 58 2.86 -8.78 -14.88
C LEU A 58 3.87 -8.80 -13.73
N LEU A 59 3.43 -8.67 -12.47
CA LEU A 59 4.30 -8.76 -11.29
C LEU A 59 4.97 -10.14 -11.18
N LYS A 60 4.23 -11.21 -11.48
CA LYS A 60 4.79 -12.57 -11.48
C LYS A 60 5.85 -12.78 -12.55
N LEU A 61 5.64 -12.20 -13.74
CA LEU A 61 6.55 -12.36 -14.87
C LEU A 61 7.76 -11.43 -14.80
N TYR A 62 7.59 -10.24 -14.21
CA TYR A 62 8.60 -9.18 -14.18
C TYR A 62 8.80 -8.59 -12.77
N PRO A 63 9.14 -9.42 -11.77
CA PRO A 63 9.25 -8.96 -10.38
C PRO A 63 10.35 -7.92 -10.17
N GLU A 64 11.46 -7.99 -10.91
CA GLU A 64 12.56 -7.04 -10.78
C GLU A 64 12.19 -5.65 -11.32
N SER A 65 11.41 -5.58 -12.40
CA SER A 65 10.89 -4.30 -12.92
C SER A 65 9.92 -3.66 -11.92
N ALA A 66 9.13 -4.47 -11.21
CA ALA A 66 8.24 -3.98 -10.16
C ALA A 66 9.00 -3.38 -8.98
N LYS A 67 10.08 -4.02 -8.53
CA LYS A 67 10.92 -3.51 -7.43
C LYS A 67 11.59 -2.18 -7.79
N LYS A 68 12.08 -2.04 -9.02
CA LYS A 68 12.71 -0.79 -9.48
C LYS A 68 11.74 0.39 -9.50
N SER A 69 10.47 0.14 -9.81
CA SER A 69 9.41 1.15 -9.86
C SER A 69 8.50 1.13 -8.63
N ALA A 70 9.01 0.65 -7.49
CA ALA A 70 8.20 0.42 -6.30
C ALA A 70 7.53 1.72 -5.82
N GLU A 71 8.28 2.81 -5.73
CA GLU A 71 7.78 4.12 -5.30
C GLU A 71 6.64 4.60 -6.19
N GLU A 72 6.82 4.61 -7.51
CA GLU A 72 5.77 5.07 -8.44
C GLU A 72 4.55 4.18 -8.39
N LEU A 73 4.72 2.86 -8.32
CA LEU A 73 3.60 1.92 -8.25
C LEU A 73 2.79 2.07 -6.96
N VAL A 74 3.46 2.24 -5.82
CA VAL A 74 2.82 2.46 -4.53
C VAL A 74 2.13 3.82 -4.49
N ALA A 75 2.76 4.87 -5.03
CA ALA A 75 2.16 6.20 -5.15
C ALA A 75 0.89 6.19 -6.01
N ILE A 76 0.91 5.51 -7.16
CA ILE A 76 -0.27 5.36 -8.03
C ILE A 76 -1.37 4.59 -7.30
N ALA A 77 -1.02 3.49 -6.62
CA ALA A 77 -1.98 2.68 -5.88
C ALA A 77 -2.66 3.46 -4.75
N LEU A 78 -1.89 4.22 -3.95
CA LEU A 78 -2.42 5.02 -2.84
C LEU A 78 -3.44 6.07 -3.31
N ASN A 79 -3.27 6.63 -4.51
CA ASN A 79 -4.16 7.63 -5.10
C ASN A 79 -5.34 7.04 -5.87
N ASN A 80 -5.48 5.72 -5.91
CA ASN A 80 -6.55 5.02 -6.63
C ASN A 80 -7.72 4.67 -5.70
N ASN A 81 -8.94 4.63 -6.23
CA ASN A 81 -10.12 4.20 -5.48
C ASN A 81 -10.03 2.73 -5.00
N GLU A 82 -9.28 1.90 -5.73
CA GLU A 82 -9.01 0.50 -5.38
C GLU A 82 -7.67 0.32 -4.64
N SER A 83 -7.20 1.37 -3.96
CA SER A 83 -5.89 1.43 -3.29
C SER A 83 -5.57 0.18 -2.46
N LEU A 84 -6.50 -0.28 -1.62
CA LEU A 84 -6.30 -1.45 -0.79
C LEU A 84 -6.01 -2.72 -1.62
N THR A 85 -6.78 -2.95 -2.69
CA THR A 85 -6.63 -4.11 -3.57
C THR A 85 -5.32 -4.02 -4.35
N LEU A 86 -4.99 -2.84 -4.85
CA LEU A 86 -3.76 -2.60 -5.61
C LEU A 86 -2.51 -2.76 -4.73
N LEU A 87 -2.47 -2.14 -3.55
CA LEU A 87 -1.37 -2.32 -2.60
C LEU A 87 -1.21 -3.78 -2.20
N THR A 88 -2.31 -4.49 -1.91
CA THR A 88 -2.25 -5.93 -1.63
C THR A 88 -1.62 -6.71 -2.78
N THR A 89 -1.99 -6.37 -4.02
CA THR A 89 -1.48 -7.01 -5.23
C THR A 89 0.01 -6.74 -5.43
N LEU A 90 0.43 -5.48 -5.27
CA LEU A 90 1.82 -5.04 -5.37
C LEU A 90 2.68 -5.75 -4.31
N PHE A 91 2.25 -5.77 -3.05
CA PHE A 91 3.02 -6.40 -1.97
C PHE A 91 3.13 -7.91 -2.13
N LYS A 92 2.06 -8.60 -2.54
CA LYS A 92 2.13 -10.02 -2.93
C LYS A 92 3.06 -10.27 -4.11
N GLY A 93 3.13 -9.32 -5.04
CA GLY A 93 4.04 -9.35 -6.19
C GLY A 93 5.50 -9.04 -5.86
N GLY A 94 5.83 -8.80 -4.58
CA GLY A 94 7.19 -8.55 -4.12
C GLY A 94 7.62 -7.08 -4.13
N VAL A 95 6.68 -6.14 -4.32
CA VAL A 95 6.94 -4.72 -4.05
C VAL A 95 7.05 -4.53 -2.53
N PRO A 96 8.12 -3.89 -2.01
CA PRO A 96 8.31 -3.75 -0.57
C PRO A 96 7.19 -2.90 0.07
N ALA A 97 6.60 -3.38 1.17
CA ALA A 97 5.58 -2.61 1.89
C ALA A 97 6.13 -1.36 2.60
N ASN A 98 7.44 -1.33 2.86
CA ASN A 98 8.15 -0.21 3.50
C ASN A 98 8.63 0.83 2.46
N THR A 99 8.09 0.77 1.25
CA THR A 99 8.36 1.76 0.20
C THR A 99 8.04 3.16 0.71
N GLU A 100 8.95 4.10 0.45
CA GLU A 100 8.72 5.51 0.67
C GLU A 100 8.12 6.13 -0.59
N VAL A 101 7.24 7.11 -0.41
CA VAL A 101 6.66 7.93 -1.48
C VAL A 101 6.95 9.38 -1.15
N ASN A 102 7.71 10.06 -2.01
CA ASN A 102 8.18 11.42 -1.81
C ASN A 102 8.96 11.61 -0.49
N GLY A 103 9.79 10.63 -0.13
CA GLY A 103 10.59 10.65 1.11
C GLY A 103 9.80 10.46 2.41
N MET A 104 8.54 10.01 2.32
CA MET A 104 7.70 9.67 3.47
C MET A 104 7.25 8.21 3.37
N PRO A 105 7.24 7.44 4.48
CA PRO A 105 6.73 6.07 4.47
C PRO A 105 5.32 5.97 3.88
N ALA A 106 5.10 5.05 2.94
CA ALA A 106 3.81 4.88 2.25
C ALA A 106 2.62 4.71 3.21
N ILE A 107 2.83 4.10 4.38
CA ILE A 107 1.79 3.94 5.40
C ILE A 107 1.26 5.28 5.92
N LEU A 108 2.10 6.31 6.03
CA LEU A 108 1.68 7.64 6.53
C LEU A 108 0.82 8.38 5.51
N HIS A 109 0.95 8.07 4.22
CA HIS A 109 0.05 8.59 3.20
C HIS A 109 -1.40 8.12 3.40
N THR A 110 -1.68 7.11 4.22
CA THR A 110 -3.05 6.64 4.49
C THR A 110 -3.83 7.52 5.47
N LEU A 111 -3.19 8.46 6.16
CA LEU A 111 -3.81 9.27 7.22
C LEU A 111 -4.95 10.19 6.73
N HIS A 112 -5.00 10.49 5.43
CA HIS A 112 -6.10 11.26 4.83
C HIS A 112 -7.38 10.44 4.61
N LEU A 113 -7.31 9.11 4.71
CA LEU A 113 -8.45 8.23 4.52
C LEU A 113 -9.45 8.36 5.69
N ASN A 114 -10.69 7.98 5.43
CA ASN A 114 -11.67 7.85 6.50
C ASN A 114 -11.29 6.69 7.45
N ASN A 115 -11.87 6.69 8.66
CA ASN A 115 -11.51 5.78 9.73
C ASN A 115 -11.57 4.30 9.33
N ASP A 116 -12.62 3.88 8.61
CA ASP A 116 -12.80 2.47 8.21
C ASP A 116 -11.74 2.06 7.18
N GLN A 117 -11.50 2.90 6.18
CA GLN A 117 -10.48 2.66 5.17
C GLN A 117 -9.07 2.69 5.76
N LEU A 118 -8.79 3.64 6.67
CA LEU A 118 -7.51 3.75 7.36
C LEU A 118 -7.20 2.45 8.12
N MET A 119 -8.14 1.96 8.94
CA MET A 119 -7.94 0.70 9.67
C MET A 119 -7.64 -0.47 8.75
N LEU A 120 -8.34 -0.59 7.61
CA LEU A 120 -8.09 -1.64 6.63
C LEU A 120 -6.68 -1.54 6.01
N HIS A 121 -6.23 -0.33 5.70
CA HIS A 121 -4.89 -0.10 5.16
C HIS A 121 -3.80 -0.40 6.18
N LEU A 122 -3.93 0.09 7.42
CA LEU A 122 -2.94 -0.18 8.47
C LEU A 122 -2.82 -1.67 8.75
N ASN A 123 -3.95 -2.37 8.83
CA ASN A 123 -3.95 -3.84 8.96
C ASN A 123 -3.25 -4.49 7.76
N ARG A 124 -3.45 -3.98 6.54
CA ARG A 124 -2.78 -4.49 5.34
C ARG A 124 -1.27 -4.27 5.40
N PHE A 125 -0.80 -3.08 5.73
CA PHE A 125 0.64 -2.81 5.88
C PHE A 125 1.27 -3.70 6.96
N ASN A 126 0.61 -3.86 8.11
CA ASN A 126 1.08 -4.74 9.18
C ASN A 126 1.16 -6.22 8.73
N GLN A 127 0.18 -6.71 7.97
CA GLN A 127 0.22 -8.06 7.39
C GLN A 127 1.41 -8.29 6.44
N PHE A 128 1.94 -7.23 5.84
CA PHE A 128 3.13 -7.27 4.99
C PHE A 128 4.40 -6.80 5.72
N GLY A 129 4.40 -6.85 7.04
CA GLY A 129 5.60 -6.73 7.87
C GLY A 129 5.95 -5.32 8.33
N ILE A 130 5.07 -4.33 8.13
CA ILE A 130 5.29 -2.98 8.65
C ILE A 130 4.90 -2.93 10.12
N SER A 131 5.87 -2.61 10.97
CA SER A 131 5.59 -2.38 12.38
C SER A 131 4.89 -1.04 12.55
N LEU A 132 3.64 -1.06 13.03
CA LEU A 132 2.92 0.18 13.32
C LEU A 132 3.62 1.00 14.41
N SER A 133 4.37 0.36 15.31
CA SER A 133 5.13 1.01 16.39
C SER A 133 6.23 1.95 15.90
N GLU A 134 6.70 1.78 14.68
CA GLU A 134 7.73 2.64 14.06
C GLU A 134 7.13 3.97 13.54
N HIS A 135 5.81 4.13 13.63
CA HIS A 135 5.07 5.26 13.09
C HIS A 135 4.15 5.89 14.16
N PRO A 136 4.71 6.56 15.19
CA PRO A 136 3.94 7.19 16.27
C PRO A 136 2.97 8.27 15.77
N GLU A 137 3.18 8.82 14.57
CA GLU A 137 2.29 9.75 13.89
C GLU A 137 0.88 9.18 13.69
N LEU A 138 0.77 7.86 13.53
CA LEU A 138 -0.53 7.18 13.41
C LEU A 138 -1.38 7.35 14.67
N LEU A 139 -0.75 7.27 15.85
CA LEU A 139 -1.45 7.44 17.12
C LEU A 139 -1.78 8.91 17.36
N SER A 140 -0.88 9.82 16.98
CA SER A 140 -1.14 11.27 17.00
C SER A 140 -2.42 11.64 16.25
N ASP A 141 -2.56 11.17 15.00
CA ASP A 141 -3.75 11.40 14.18
C ASP A 141 -5.01 10.77 14.80
N ALA A 142 -4.90 9.54 15.30
CA ALA A 142 -6.02 8.83 15.93
C ALA A 142 -6.54 9.56 17.18
N LEU A 143 -5.63 10.10 18.00
CA LEU A 143 -5.95 10.88 19.20
C LEU A 143 -6.60 12.21 18.81
N GLN A 144 -6.04 12.93 17.83
CA GLN A 144 -6.61 14.19 17.35
C GLN A 144 -8.04 14.02 16.80
N LYS A 145 -8.31 12.90 16.11
CA LYS A 145 -9.63 12.57 15.58
C LYS A 145 -10.57 11.94 16.61
N GLY A 146 -10.11 11.66 17.83
CA GLY A 146 -10.89 10.96 18.85
C GLY A 146 -11.30 9.53 18.45
N ASN A 147 -10.58 8.90 17.53
CA ASN A 147 -10.94 7.59 16.99
C ASN A 147 -10.51 6.47 17.93
N ARG A 148 -11.37 6.15 18.90
CA ARG A 148 -11.14 5.11 19.92
C ARG A 148 -10.75 3.75 19.34
N ALA A 149 -11.41 3.33 18.26
CA ALA A 149 -11.13 2.02 17.63
C ALA A 149 -9.69 1.96 17.08
N LEU A 150 -9.25 3.04 16.42
CA LEU A 150 -7.91 3.15 15.91
C LEU A 150 -6.86 3.30 17.02
N ILE A 151 -7.14 4.10 18.05
CA ILE A 151 -6.27 4.22 19.24
C ILE A 151 -6.03 2.84 19.87
N LYS A 152 -7.10 2.05 20.05
CA LYS A 152 -6.98 0.68 20.56
C LYS A 152 -6.11 -0.19 19.67
N LEU A 153 -6.35 -0.19 18.36
CA LEU A 153 -5.58 -0.98 17.40
C LEU A 153 -4.09 -0.64 17.48
N LEU A 154 -3.75 0.64 17.49
CA LEU A 154 -2.37 1.13 17.50
C LEU A 154 -1.67 0.78 18.81
N ILE A 155 -2.30 1.02 19.96
CA ILE A 155 -1.74 0.64 21.26
C ILE A 155 -1.54 -0.87 21.34
N ASP A 156 -2.54 -1.67 20.97
CA ASP A 156 -2.40 -3.14 20.96
C ASP A 156 -1.26 -3.61 20.05
N SER A 157 -0.99 -2.86 18.97
CA SER A 157 0.11 -3.11 18.03
C SER A 157 1.47 -2.58 18.49
N GLY A 158 1.58 -2.04 19.71
CA GLY A 158 2.85 -1.56 20.27
C GLY A 158 3.17 -0.09 20.04
N VAL A 159 2.23 0.71 19.53
CA VAL A 159 2.43 2.15 19.38
C VAL A 159 2.26 2.83 20.74
N GLU A 160 3.28 3.55 21.17
CA GLU A 160 3.24 4.36 22.39
C GLU A 160 2.98 5.83 22.05
N PRO A 161 2.23 6.57 22.89
CA PRO A 161 2.07 8.01 22.72
C PRO A 161 3.42 8.73 22.93
N LEU A 162 3.65 9.76 22.13
CA LEU A 162 4.77 10.68 22.30
C LEU A 162 4.64 11.44 23.64
N PRO A 163 5.77 11.94 24.18
CA PRO A 163 5.75 12.75 25.39
C PRO A 163 4.75 13.90 25.31
N ASN A 164 3.98 14.11 26.39
CA ASN A 164 2.96 15.15 26.54
C ASN A 164 1.72 15.04 25.66
N GLN A 165 1.61 14.08 24.72
CA GLN A 165 0.40 13.95 23.88
C GLN A 165 -0.87 13.75 24.69
N LEU A 166 -0.79 12.97 25.78
CA LEU A 166 -1.94 12.68 26.62
C LEU A 166 -2.40 13.91 27.41
N ALA A 167 -1.49 14.83 27.74
CA ALA A 167 -1.78 16.00 28.57
C ALA A 167 -2.68 17.03 27.87
N GLU A 168 -2.70 17.02 26.54
CA GLU A 168 -3.49 17.93 25.71
C GLU A 168 -4.88 17.36 25.34
N LEU A 169 -5.14 16.08 25.63
CA LEU A 169 -6.42 15.43 25.35
C LEU A 169 -7.50 15.81 26.36
N ASP A 170 -8.76 15.72 25.94
CA ASP A 170 -9.88 15.73 26.86
C ASP A 170 -9.79 14.57 27.86
N VAL A 171 -10.39 14.77 29.04
CA VAL A 171 -10.29 13.81 30.15
C VAL A 171 -10.79 12.42 29.75
N ALA A 172 -11.90 12.33 29.01
CA ALA A 172 -12.49 11.03 28.68
C ALA A 172 -11.62 10.24 27.69
N LEU A 173 -10.98 10.91 26.73
CA LEU A 173 -10.08 10.26 25.78
C LEU A 173 -8.73 9.93 26.42
N ARG A 174 -8.22 10.79 27.32
CA ARG A 174 -7.03 10.51 28.13
C ARG A 174 -7.20 9.26 28.98
N ASP A 175 -8.26 9.22 29.80
CA ASP A 175 -8.56 8.08 30.68
C ASP A 175 -8.71 6.78 29.89
N TYR A 176 -9.38 6.85 28.72
CA TYR A 176 -9.49 5.72 27.81
C TYR A 176 -8.12 5.22 27.32
N THR A 177 -7.25 6.14 26.91
CA THR A 177 -5.93 5.82 26.35
C THR A 177 -4.99 5.27 27.43
N GLU A 178 -4.96 5.88 28.62
CA GLU A 178 -4.17 5.41 29.77
C GLU A 178 -4.58 4.01 30.23
N ARG A 179 -5.89 3.73 30.21
CA ARG A 179 -6.40 2.38 30.49
C ARG A 179 -5.89 1.36 29.49
N LEU A 180 -5.92 1.67 28.19
CA LEU A 180 -5.42 0.77 27.14
C LEU A 180 -3.93 0.46 27.32
N LEU A 181 -3.11 1.48 27.62
CA LEU A 181 -1.68 1.32 27.89
C LEU A 181 -1.44 0.43 29.11
N SER A 182 -2.20 0.64 30.19
CA SER A 182 -2.13 -0.17 31.41
C SER A 182 -2.51 -1.63 31.13
N ASP A 183 -3.61 -1.85 30.41
CA ASP A 183 -4.07 -3.19 30.03
C ASP A 183 -3.04 -3.91 29.14
N LYS A 184 -2.40 -3.20 28.22
CA LYS A 184 -1.32 -3.75 27.39
C LYS A 184 -0.09 -4.12 28.22
N LYS A 185 0.39 -3.19 29.06
CA LYS A 185 1.55 -3.44 29.94
C LYS A 185 1.32 -4.66 30.83
N LEU A 186 0.10 -4.80 31.35
CA LEU A 186 -0.28 -6.01 32.08
C LEU A 186 -0.11 -7.22 31.18
N ARG A 187 -0.79 -7.30 30.02
CA ARG A 187 -0.68 -8.47 29.11
C ARG A 187 0.76 -8.82 28.75
N ASP A 188 1.58 -7.82 28.40
CA ASP A 188 2.96 -8.01 27.99
C ASP A 188 3.85 -8.51 29.15
N SER A 189 3.46 -8.25 30.41
CA SER A 189 4.20 -8.76 31.59
C SER A 189 3.97 -10.24 31.89
N TRP A 190 2.98 -10.88 31.27
CA TRP A 190 2.70 -12.33 31.43
C TRP A 190 3.27 -13.19 30.29
N LEU A 191 3.90 -12.58 29.30
CA LEU A 191 4.53 -13.23 28.14
C LEU A 191 6.05 -13.22 28.28
#